data_AF-A0A8C9FNP9-F1
#
_entry.id   AF-A0A8C9FNP9-F1
#
_cell.length_a   1.000
_cell.length_b   1.000
_cell.length_c   1.000
_cell.angle_alpha   90.00
_cell.angle_beta   90.00
_cell.angle_gamma   90.00
#
_symmetry.space_group_name_H-M   'P 1'
#
loop_
_entity.id
_entity.type
_entity.pdbx_description
1 polymer ?
#
loop_
_entity_poly.entity_id
_entity_poly.type
_entity_poly.pdbx_seq_one_letter_code
_entity_poly.pdbx_strand_id
1 'polypeptide(L)'
;MRKLLAPLILTLALAVHCCCEKDPKEPSGSPSASSITVKKEVANAFVKRQKRFDMYEWYSEYYKSPMEQMRERCENYPPCDYLSDQIGFPMAYNRFFGRY
;
A
#
# COMPACT_ATOMS: atom_id res chain seq x y z
N MET A 1 -13.71 -2.57 56.35
CA MET A 1 -14.02 -1.90 55.06
C MET A 1 -13.37 -0.51 54.92
N ARG A 2 -13.47 0.42 55.89
CA ARG A 2 -12.97 1.81 55.73
C ARG A 2 -11.44 2.00 55.75
N LYS A 3 -10.66 1.06 56.31
CA LYS A 3 -9.19 1.19 56.41
C LYS A 3 -8.42 0.93 55.10
N LEU A 4 -9.11 0.42 54.08
CA LEU A 4 -8.54 0.19 52.74
C LEU A 4 -8.79 1.35 51.77
N LEU A 5 -9.65 2.32 52.14
CA LEU A 5 -9.94 3.49 51.32
C LEU A 5 -8.79 4.51 51.34
N ALA A 6 -8.14 4.67 52.49
CA ALA A 6 -7.02 5.59 52.65
C ALA A 6 -5.81 5.27 51.74
N PRO A 7 -5.31 4.02 51.67
CA PRO A 7 -4.22 3.70 50.74
C PRO A 7 -4.64 3.81 49.28
N LEU A 8 -5.91 3.49 48.96
CA LEU A 8 -6.45 3.60 47.60
C LEU A 8 -6.50 5.03 47.07
N ILE A 9 -6.89 5.98 47.93
CA ILE A 9 -6.93 7.40 47.56
C ILE A 9 -5.50 7.95 47.40
N LEU A 10 -4.56 7.49 48.23
CA LEU A 10 -3.16 7.90 48.15
C LEU A 10 -2.48 7.40 46.87
N THR A 11 -2.74 6.14 46.45
CA THR A 11 -2.19 5.60 45.20
C THR A 11 -2.77 6.28 43.97
N LEU A 12 -4.07 6.62 43.99
CA LEU A 12 -4.71 7.40 42.92
C LEU A 12 -4.12 8.81 42.81
N ALA A 13 -3.87 9.50 43.92
CA ALA A 13 -3.28 10.84 43.93
C ALA A 13 -1.84 10.84 43.37
N LEU A 14 -1.05 9.83 43.71
CA LEU A 14 0.31 9.64 43.18
C LEU A 14 0.30 9.32 41.67
N ALA A 15 -0.64 8.49 41.21
CA ALA A 15 -0.79 8.18 39.79
C ALA A 15 -1.13 9.43 38.97
N VAL A 16 -2.03 10.29 39.47
CA VAL A 16 -2.38 11.55 38.79
C VAL A 16 -1.19 12.53 38.74
N HIS A 17 -0.36 12.59 39.79
CA HIS A 17 0.85 13.42 39.76
C HIS A 17 1.89 12.89 38.77
N CYS A 18 2.04 11.57 38.66
CA CYS A 18 2.97 10.94 37.72
C CYS A 18 2.53 11.10 36.24
N CYS A 19 1.22 11.18 35.98
CA CYS A 19 0.68 11.39 34.63
C CYS A 19 0.61 12.87 34.20
N CYS A 20 0.89 13.80 35.11
CA CYS A 20 0.83 15.25 34.86
C CYS A 20 2.22 15.90 34.78
N GLU A 21 3.26 15.12 34.48
CA GLU A 21 4.57 15.68 34.11
C GLU A 21 4.40 16.37 32.75
N LYS A 22 4.12 17.67 32.81
CA LYS A 22 4.12 18.54 31.64
C LYS A 22 5.54 18.57 31.10
N ASP A 23 5.73 17.99 29.92
CA ASP A 23 6.92 18.17 29.12
C ASP A 23 7.31 19.67 29.08
N PRO A 24 8.59 20.01 29.28
CA PRO A 24 9.05 21.38 29.14
C PRO A 24 8.92 21.80 27.69
N LYS A 25 7.80 22.46 27.39
CA LYS A 25 7.64 23.46 26.33
C LYS A 25 8.14 22.98 24.97
N GLU A 26 7.40 22.07 24.35
CA GLU A 26 7.42 21.90 22.90
C GLU A 26 7.29 23.29 22.25
N PRO A 27 8.22 23.70 21.35
CA PRO A 27 8.12 24.97 20.66
C PRO A 27 6.79 25.01 19.92
N SER A 28 5.92 25.93 20.35
CA SER A 28 4.56 26.15 19.88
C SER A 28 4.54 26.75 18.47
N GLY A 29 5.10 26.04 17.51
CA GLY A 29 4.97 26.31 16.10
C GLY A 29 4.60 25.01 15.43
N SER A 30 3.34 24.86 15.04
CA SER A 30 3.03 23.90 13.97
C SER A 30 3.99 24.23 12.83
N PRO A 31 4.83 23.30 12.34
CA PRO A 31 5.58 23.56 11.14
C PRO A 31 4.53 23.86 10.08
N SER A 32 4.45 25.11 9.64
CA SER A 32 3.55 25.47 8.55
C SER A 32 3.89 24.50 7.41
N ALA A 33 2.89 23.91 6.74
CA ALA A 33 3.15 22.88 5.72
C ALA A 33 4.16 23.34 4.65
N SER A 34 4.32 24.66 4.49
CA SER A 34 5.35 25.33 3.70
C SER A 34 6.81 25.11 4.15
N SER A 35 7.09 24.81 5.42
CA SER A 35 8.46 24.57 5.91
C SER A 35 8.94 23.13 5.71
N ILE A 36 8.03 22.20 5.40
CA ILE A 36 8.34 20.77 5.21
C ILE A 36 8.62 20.46 3.73
N THR A 37 8.14 21.29 2.81
CA THR A 37 8.27 21.06 1.37
C THR A 37 9.54 21.69 0.80
N VAL A 38 10.38 20.88 0.17
CA VAL A 38 11.56 21.34 -0.58
C VAL A 38 11.13 21.78 -1.98
N LYS A 39 11.72 22.87 -2.49
CA LYS A 39 11.49 23.35 -3.86
C LYS A 39 11.84 22.27 -4.88
N LYS A 40 11.07 22.19 -5.98
CA LYS A 40 11.20 21.15 -7.02
C LYS A 40 12.62 21.08 -7.60
N GLU A 41 13.28 22.22 -7.77
CA GLU A 41 14.64 22.31 -8.32
C GLU A 41 15.66 21.66 -7.38
N VAL A 42 15.49 21.88 -6.08
CA VAL A 42 16.33 21.32 -5.02
C VAL A 42 16.02 19.84 -4.86
N ALA A 43 14.75 19.44 -4.92
CA ALA A 43 14.32 18.05 -4.90
C ALA A 43 14.88 17.23 -6.07
N ASN A 44 14.90 17.79 -7.29
CA ASN A 44 15.45 17.11 -8.46
C ASN A 44 16.96 16.83 -8.37
N ALA A 45 17.70 17.56 -7.52
CA ALA A 45 19.12 17.32 -7.32
C ALA A 45 19.40 15.99 -6.60
N PHE A 46 18.50 15.56 -5.71
CA PHE A 46 18.66 14.33 -4.92
C PHE A 46 17.62 13.24 -5.26
N VAL A 47 16.45 13.60 -5.77
CA VAL A 47 15.46 12.67 -6.31
C VAL A 47 15.67 12.51 -7.81
N LYS A 48 16.54 11.57 -8.20
CA LYS A 48 16.59 11.12 -9.59
C LYS A 48 15.42 10.18 -9.83
N ARG A 49 14.54 10.52 -10.77
CA ARG A 49 13.54 9.57 -11.27
C ARG A 49 14.29 8.38 -11.84
N GLN A 50 14.20 7.23 -11.18
CA GLN A 50 14.74 5.98 -11.72
C GLN A 50 14.05 5.74 -13.06
N LYS A 51 14.82 5.86 -14.15
CA LYS A 51 14.32 5.54 -15.49
C LYS A 51 14.01 4.05 -15.45
N ARG A 52 12.72 3.67 -15.44
CA ARG A 52 12.33 2.27 -15.63
C ARG A 52 12.99 1.83 -16.94
N PHE A 53 13.85 0.82 -16.84
CA PHE A 53 14.67 0.39 -17.95
C PHE A 53 13.77 -0.38 -18.90
N ASP A 54 13.40 0.26 -20.01
CA ASP A 54 12.48 -0.20 -21.05
C ASP A 54 12.80 -1.60 -21.60
N MET A 55 14.07 -2.01 -21.53
CA MET A 55 14.52 -3.33 -21.98
C MET A 55 13.76 -4.50 -21.33
N TYR A 56 13.42 -4.40 -20.03
CA TYR A 56 12.74 -5.51 -19.34
C TYR A 56 11.27 -5.63 -19.79
N GLU A 57 10.65 -4.49 -20.10
CA GLU A 57 9.28 -4.42 -20.60
C GLU A 57 9.20 -5.00 -22.02
N TRP A 58 10.12 -4.56 -22.90
CA TRP A 58 10.25 -5.12 -24.25
C TRP A 58 10.54 -6.63 -24.24
N TYR A 59 11.45 -7.08 -23.36
CA TYR A 59 11.76 -8.51 -23.22
C TYR A 59 10.55 -9.31 -22.73
N SER A 60 9.81 -8.81 -21.74
CA SER A 60 8.62 -9.47 -21.22
C SER A 60 7.50 -9.57 -22.27
N GLU A 61 7.39 -8.58 -23.15
CA GLU A 61 6.38 -8.57 -24.20
C GLU A 61 6.74 -9.50 -25.36
N TYR A 62 8.04 -9.67 -25.65
CA TYR A 62 8.52 -10.61 -26.67
C TYR A 62 8.50 -12.06 -26.20
N TYR A 63 8.86 -12.30 -24.92
CA TYR A 63 8.98 -13.63 -24.33
C TYR A 63 7.79 -13.94 -23.42
N LYS A 64 6.60 -13.98 -24.00
CA LYS A 64 5.38 -14.39 -23.28
C LYS A 64 5.35 -15.91 -23.11
N SER A 65 5.01 -16.36 -21.90
CA SER A 65 4.81 -17.78 -21.64
C SER A 65 3.65 -18.33 -22.49
N PRO A 66 3.63 -19.63 -22.81
CA PRO A 66 2.50 -20.22 -23.53
C PRO A 66 1.15 -19.96 -22.85
N MET A 67 1.11 -19.97 -21.51
CA MET A 67 -0.10 -19.66 -20.74
C MET A 67 -0.54 -18.20 -20.91
N GLU A 68 0.40 -17.26 -20.91
CA GLU A 68 0.09 -15.84 -21.12
C GLU A 68 -0.47 -15.61 -22.53
N GLN A 69 0.13 -16.24 -23.54
CA GLN A 69 -0.38 -16.17 -24.93
C GLN A 69 -1.80 -16.74 -25.05
N MET A 70 -2.12 -17.82 -24.33
CA MET A 70 -3.47 -18.36 -24.28
C MET A 70 -4.44 -17.41 -23.56
N ARG A 71 -4.00 -16.76 -22.47
CA ARG A 71 -4.81 -15.78 -21.74
C ARG A 71 -5.12 -14.56 -22.59
N GLU A 72 -4.11 -13.98 -23.22
CA GLU A 72 -4.27 -12.87 -24.16
C GLU A 72 -5.18 -13.23 -25.32
N ARG A 73 -5.12 -14.46 -25.83
CA ARG A 73 -6.06 -14.91 -26.88
C ARG A 73 -7.51 -14.93 -26.38
N CYS A 74 -7.75 -15.33 -25.14
CA CYS A 74 -9.08 -15.32 -24.54
C CYS A 74 -9.56 -13.88 -24.29
N GLU A 75 -8.71 -13.02 -23.73
CA GLU A 75 -9.00 -11.60 -23.49
C GLU A 75 -9.30 -10.86 -24.80
N ASN A 76 -8.59 -11.19 -25.89
CA ASN A 76 -8.86 -10.65 -27.23
C ASN A 76 -10.15 -11.17 -27.87
N TYR A 77 -10.81 -12.18 -27.31
CA TYR A 77 -12.06 -12.73 -27.82
C TYR A 77 -13.17 -12.52 -26.78
N PRO A 78 -14.01 -11.48 -26.93
CA PRO A 78 -14.98 -11.06 -25.90
C PRO A 78 -15.87 -12.19 -25.34
N PRO A 79 -16.35 -13.16 -26.16
CA PRO A 79 -17.11 -14.28 -25.62
C PRO A 79 -16.31 -15.19 -24.68
N CYS A 80 -15.00 -15.37 -24.91
CA CYS A 80 -14.12 -16.09 -23.98
C CYS A 80 -13.86 -15.25 -22.74
N ASP A 81 -13.55 -13.97 -22.91
CA ASP A 81 -13.28 -13.03 -21.82
C ASP A 81 -14.43 -12.99 -20.79
N TYR A 82 -15.65 -12.69 -21.23
CA TYR A 82 -16.84 -12.66 -20.35
C TYR A 82 -17.17 -14.01 -19.71
N LEU A 83 -16.86 -15.11 -20.39
CA LEU A 83 -17.08 -16.43 -19.83
C LEU A 83 -15.99 -16.78 -18.81
N SER A 84 -14.76 -16.32 -19.04
CA SER A 84 -13.62 -16.55 -18.15
C SER A 84 -13.84 -15.94 -16.78
N ASP A 85 -14.54 -14.80 -16.69
CA ASP A 85 -14.94 -14.17 -15.43
C ASP A 85 -15.94 -15.03 -14.62
N GLN A 86 -16.75 -15.85 -15.30
CA GLN A 86 -17.80 -16.64 -14.67
C GLN A 86 -17.34 -18.04 -14.27
N ILE A 87 -16.60 -18.72 -15.15
CA ILE A 87 -16.24 -20.13 -14.99
C ILE A 87 -14.72 -20.34 -14.86
N GLY A 88 -13.93 -19.26 -14.93
CA GLY A 88 -12.48 -19.31 -14.92
C GLY A 88 -11.87 -19.52 -16.31
N PHE A 89 -10.67 -18.97 -16.47
CA PHE A 89 -9.87 -19.04 -17.70
C PHE A 89 -9.74 -20.45 -18.31
N PRO A 90 -9.31 -21.51 -17.60
CA PRO A 90 -9.06 -22.81 -18.24
C PRO A 90 -10.33 -23.44 -18.82
N MET A 91 -11.48 -23.27 -18.17
CA MET A 91 -12.76 -23.79 -18.66
C MET A 91 -13.28 -22.96 -19.84
N ALA A 92 -13.19 -21.62 -19.75
CA ALA A 92 -13.59 -20.74 -20.83
C ALA A 92 -12.71 -20.92 -22.09
N TYR A 93 -11.39 -20.98 -21.90
CA TYR A 93 -10.44 -21.19 -22.99
C TYR A 93 -10.69 -22.53 -23.68
N ASN A 94 -10.86 -23.62 -22.94
CA ASN A 94 -11.14 -24.93 -23.54
C ASN A 94 -12.48 -24.97 -24.28
N ARG A 95 -13.50 -24.23 -23.84
CA ARG A 95 -14.79 -24.18 -24.54
C ARG A 95 -14.68 -23.58 -25.94
N PHE A 96 -13.81 -22.58 -26.14
CA PHE A 96 -13.69 -21.86 -27.42
C PHE A 96 -12.49 -22.30 -28.27
N PHE A 97 -11.39 -22.68 -27.62
CA PHE A 97 -10.11 -22.98 -28.27
C PHE A 97 -9.60 -24.39 -27.99
N GLY A 98 -10.28 -25.15 -27.12
CA GLY A 98 -10.00 -26.57 -26.93
C GLY A 98 -10.33 -27.33 -28.21
N ARG A 99 -9.35 -28.07 -28.74
CA ARG A 99 -9.63 -29.07 -29.76
C ARG A 99 -10.21 -30.28 -29.04
N TYR A 100 -11.40 -30.72 -29.49
CA TYR A 100 -12.06 -31.94 -29.01
C TYR A 100 -11.09 -33.12 -28.92
#